data_AF-A0A0B0EPN1-F1
#
_entry.id   AF-A0A0B0EPN1-F1
#
_cell.length_a   1.000
_cell.length_b   1.000
_cell.length_c   1.000
_cell.angle_alpha   90.00
_cell.angle_beta   90.00
_cell.angle_gamma   90.00
#
_symmetry.space_group_name_H-M   'P 1'
#
loop_
_entity.id
_entity.type
_entity.pdbx_description
1 polymer ?
#
loop_
_entity_poly.entity_id
_entity_poly.type
_entity_poly.pdbx_seq_one_letter_code
_entity_poly.pdbx_strand_id
1 'polypeptide(L)'
;MKTLLFFESVAQSVPQSTAWYLADLGEHLGKQELYARQAPQKLKALKKHAIIESAVSSNRIEGVTVDPARVKEVVFGRAHLRDRDEEEVRGYRKALELVHTKSGSLKVSENTICELHRMTRGGIGDAGQYKSRDSDIIEHYPDGRKRVISLKEGNNKGNN
;
A
#
# COMPACT_ATOMS: atom_id res chain seq x y z
N MET A 1 5.91 -6.30 27.56
CA MET A 1 6.15 -6.60 26.13
C MET A 1 7.61 -6.32 25.83
N LYS A 2 8.39 -7.32 25.38
CA LYS A 2 9.86 -7.19 25.16
C LYS A 2 10.25 -6.84 23.71
N THR A 3 9.29 -6.77 22.79
CA THR A 3 9.52 -6.53 21.36
C THR A 3 9.88 -5.08 21.04
N LEU A 4 9.30 -4.11 21.76
CA LEU A 4 9.62 -2.68 21.59
C LEU A 4 11.02 -2.33 22.13
N LEU A 5 11.46 -3.00 23.19
CA LEU A 5 12.81 -2.83 23.76
C LEU A 5 13.93 -3.30 22.80
N PHE A 6 13.60 -4.14 21.80
CA PHE A 6 14.56 -4.56 20.77
C PHE A 6 14.90 -3.43 19.79
N PHE A 7 14.02 -2.43 19.65
CA PHE A 7 14.25 -1.25 18.81
C PHE A 7 14.98 -0.12 19.55
N GLU A 8 14.93 -0.08 20.88
CA GLU A 8 15.63 0.94 21.68
C GLU A 8 17.14 0.69 21.81
N SER A 9 17.60 -0.57 21.72
CA SER A 9 19.01 -0.92 21.99
C SER A 9 19.94 -0.84 20.79
N VAL A 10 19.40 -0.60 19.60
CA VAL A 10 20.20 -0.44 18.39
C VAL A 10 20.23 1.04 18.05
N ALA A 11 21.26 1.75 18.52
CA ALA A 11 21.72 2.92 17.79
C ALA A 11 22.17 2.42 16.41
N GLN A 12 21.21 2.31 15.48
CA GLN A 12 21.46 1.80 14.14
C GLN A 12 22.38 2.80 13.45
N SER A 13 23.65 2.43 13.31
CA SER A 13 24.56 3.13 12.40
C SER A 13 23.90 3.05 11.01
N VAL A 14 23.48 4.18 10.47
CA VAL A 14 22.85 4.24 9.15
C VAL A 14 23.89 3.76 8.13
N PRO A 15 23.63 2.66 7.38
CA PRO A 15 24.57 2.20 6.37
C PRO A 15 24.86 3.32 5.37
N GLN A 16 26.12 3.41 4.91
CA GLN A 16 26.52 4.48 3.98
C GLN A 16 25.69 4.48 2.69
N SER A 17 25.29 3.30 2.20
CA SER A 17 24.36 3.17 1.07
C SER A 17 23.03 3.86 1.30
N THR A 18 22.49 3.77 2.53
CA THR A 18 21.25 4.46 2.90
C THR A 18 21.43 5.97 2.85
N ALA A 19 22.58 6.48 3.32
CA ALA A 19 22.89 7.91 3.22
C ALA A 19 22.97 8.39 1.76
N TRP A 20 23.55 7.58 0.86
CA TRP A 20 23.59 7.88 -0.57
C TRP A 20 22.19 7.90 -1.19
N TYR A 21 21.34 6.91 -0.89
CA TYR A 21 19.95 6.93 -1.36
C TYR A 21 19.16 8.14 -0.83
N LEU A 22 19.40 8.57 0.41
CA LEU A 22 18.77 9.78 0.94
C LEU A 22 19.24 11.04 0.21
N ALA A 23 20.53 11.12 -0.15
CA ALA A 23 21.06 12.23 -0.93
C ALA A 23 20.43 12.30 -2.33
N ASP A 24 20.36 11.16 -3.02
CA ASP A 24 19.71 11.06 -4.35
C ASP A 24 18.22 11.45 -4.28
N LEU A 25 17.50 10.95 -3.27
CA LEU A 25 16.10 11.32 -3.05
C LEU A 25 15.93 12.82 -2.80
N GLY A 26 16.85 13.44 -2.04
CA GLY A 26 16.87 14.88 -1.80
C GLY A 26 17.06 15.70 -3.08
N GLU A 27 18.01 15.30 -3.94
CA GLU A 27 18.24 15.94 -5.24
C GLU A 27 16.99 15.86 -6.13
N HIS A 28 16.37 14.69 -6.21
CA HIS A 28 15.15 14.48 -7.00
C HIS A 28 13.95 15.25 -6.45
N LEU A 29 13.81 15.35 -5.13
CA LEU A 29 12.77 16.17 -4.49
C LEU A 29 12.92 17.66 -4.86
N GLY A 30 14.15 18.18 -4.87
CA GLY A 30 14.43 19.55 -5.32
C GLY A 30 14.04 19.78 -6.78
N LYS A 31 14.37 18.83 -7.68
CA LYS A 31 13.94 18.88 -9.10
C LYS A 31 12.43 18.82 -9.26
N GLN A 32 11.74 18.03 -8.44
CA GLN A 32 10.28 17.90 -8.48
C GLN A 32 9.57 19.23 -8.19
N GLU A 33 10.05 20.00 -7.21
CA GLU A 33 9.52 21.33 -6.89
C GLU A 33 9.63 22.29 -8.09
N LEU A 34 10.74 22.22 -8.84
CA LEU A 34 10.93 23.00 -10.06
C LEU A 34 9.91 22.61 -11.15
N TYR A 35 9.69 21.31 -11.37
CA TYR A 35 8.72 20.82 -12.35
C TYR A 35 7.28 21.17 -11.97
N ALA A 36 6.95 21.20 -10.68
CA ALA A 36 5.64 21.63 -10.21
C ALA A 36 5.32 23.07 -10.62
N ARG A 37 6.33 23.94 -10.67
CA ARG A 37 6.20 25.34 -11.10
C ARG A 37 6.24 25.51 -12.62
N GLN A 38 7.18 24.84 -13.29
CA GLN A 38 7.46 25.07 -14.72
C GLN A 38 6.61 24.23 -15.68
N ALA A 39 6.17 23.04 -15.26
CA ALA A 39 5.46 22.10 -16.14
C ALA A 39 4.27 21.40 -15.44
N PRO A 40 3.34 22.15 -14.83
CA PRO A 40 2.26 21.58 -14.02
C PRO A 40 1.35 20.62 -14.81
N GLN A 41 1.13 20.88 -16.11
CA GLN A 41 0.32 20.01 -16.96
C GLN A 41 0.98 18.65 -17.20
N LYS A 42 2.29 18.62 -17.47
CA LYS A 42 3.06 17.38 -17.63
C LYS A 42 3.07 16.59 -16.32
N LEU A 43 3.29 17.27 -15.20
CA LEU A 43 3.27 16.64 -13.88
C LEU A 43 1.88 16.05 -13.56
N LYS A 44 0.80 16.74 -13.92
CA LYS A 44 -0.58 16.22 -13.75
C LYS A 44 -0.82 14.96 -14.59
N ALA A 45 -0.29 14.90 -15.81
CA ALA A 45 -0.39 13.70 -16.64
C ALA A 45 0.41 12.53 -16.05
N LEU A 46 1.67 12.76 -15.67
CA LEU A 46 2.52 11.75 -15.03
C LEU A 46 1.90 11.21 -13.75
N LYS A 47 1.33 12.09 -12.91
CA LYS A 47 0.62 11.68 -11.69
C LYS A 47 -0.56 10.76 -11.99
N LYS A 48 -1.34 11.05 -13.04
CA LYS A 48 -2.45 10.16 -13.45
C LYS A 48 -1.92 8.79 -13.84
N HIS A 49 -0.86 8.72 -14.64
CA HIS A 49 -0.23 7.44 -15.01
C HIS A 49 0.29 6.68 -13.80
N ALA A 50 1.00 7.35 -12.89
CA ALA A 50 1.54 6.75 -11.69
C ALA A 50 0.44 6.13 -10.80
N ILE A 51 -0.73 6.78 -10.69
CA ILE A 51 -1.87 6.23 -9.93
C ILE A 51 -2.40 4.93 -10.57
N ILE A 52 -2.48 4.87 -11.90
CA ILE A 52 -2.91 3.64 -12.61
C ILE A 52 -1.92 2.52 -12.32
N GLU A 53 -0.63 2.77 -12.56
CA GLU A 53 0.41 1.76 -12.40
C GLU A 53 0.54 1.30 -10.95
N SER A 54 0.40 2.22 -9.99
CA SER A 54 0.38 1.91 -8.57
C SER A 54 -0.78 0.98 -8.21
N ALA A 55 -2.02 1.29 -8.63
CA ALA A 55 -3.17 0.45 -8.35
C ALA A 55 -3.05 -0.93 -9.02
N VAL A 56 -2.74 -0.98 -10.32
CA VAL A 56 -2.67 -2.25 -11.05
C VAL A 56 -1.52 -3.13 -10.57
N SER A 57 -0.34 -2.57 -10.35
CA SER A 57 0.83 -3.36 -9.95
C SER A 57 0.71 -3.87 -8.52
N SER A 58 0.17 -3.05 -7.61
CA SER A 58 -0.01 -3.46 -6.20
C SER A 58 -1.07 -4.55 -6.06
N ASN A 59 -2.14 -4.51 -6.86
CA ASN A 59 -3.11 -5.59 -6.87
C ASN A 59 -2.55 -6.85 -7.56
N ARG A 60 -1.73 -6.70 -8.62
CA ARG A 60 -1.13 -7.84 -9.32
C ARG A 60 -0.21 -8.68 -8.44
N ILE A 61 0.56 -8.07 -7.55
CA ILE A 61 1.42 -8.84 -6.61
C ILE A 61 0.59 -9.71 -5.65
N GLU A 62 -0.67 -9.35 -5.40
CA GLU A 62 -1.63 -10.11 -4.59
C GLU A 62 -2.46 -11.09 -5.44
N GLY A 63 -2.13 -11.25 -6.73
CA GLY A 63 -2.85 -12.12 -7.66
C GLY A 63 -4.15 -11.53 -8.23
N VAL A 64 -4.44 -10.25 -7.98
CA VAL A 64 -5.62 -9.55 -8.49
C VAL A 64 -5.30 -8.88 -9.82
N THR A 65 -6.04 -9.21 -10.88
CA THR A 65 -5.73 -8.74 -12.24
C THR A 65 -6.94 -8.20 -12.99
N VAL A 66 -6.71 -7.19 -13.83
CA VAL A 66 -7.76 -6.56 -14.64
C VAL A 66 -7.32 -6.56 -16.10
N ASP A 67 -8.28 -6.78 -17.01
CA ASP A 67 -8.06 -6.69 -18.45
C ASP A 67 -7.43 -5.33 -18.82
N PRO A 68 -6.27 -5.31 -19.51
CA PRO A 68 -5.61 -4.06 -19.95
C PRO A 68 -6.54 -3.08 -20.66
N ALA A 69 -7.51 -3.56 -21.44
CA ALA A 69 -8.48 -2.72 -22.14
C ALA A 69 -9.40 -1.95 -21.17
N ARG A 70 -9.59 -2.47 -19.96
CA ARG A 70 -10.52 -1.96 -18.96
C ARG A 70 -9.86 -1.19 -17.82
N VAL A 71 -8.55 -1.34 -17.64
CA VAL A 71 -7.78 -0.67 -16.58
C VAL A 71 -8.15 0.82 -16.45
N LYS A 72 -8.18 1.56 -17.56
CA LYS A 72 -8.53 3.00 -17.54
C LYS A 72 -9.95 3.25 -17.04
N GLU A 73 -10.91 2.41 -17.44
CA GLU A 73 -12.32 2.53 -17.04
C GLU A 73 -12.54 2.13 -15.57
N VAL A 74 -11.82 1.12 -15.08
CA VAL A 74 -11.90 0.67 -13.68
C VAL A 74 -11.27 1.70 -12.75
N VAL A 75 -10.12 2.25 -13.13
CA VAL A 75 -9.33 3.19 -12.31
C VAL A 75 -9.92 4.61 -12.34
N PHE A 76 -10.41 5.10 -13.49
CA PHE A 76 -10.93 6.48 -13.61
C PHE A 76 -12.43 6.59 -13.90
N GLY A 77 -13.06 5.52 -14.37
CA GLY A 77 -14.41 5.57 -14.90
C GLY A 77 -15.49 5.39 -13.85
N ARG A 78 -16.73 5.52 -14.33
CA ARG A 78 -17.98 5.16 -13.64
C ARG A 78 -18.53 3.84 -14.14
N ALA A 79 -17.72 3.05 -14.85
CA ALA A 79 -18.13 1.79 -15.43
C ALA A 79 -18.66 0.84 -14.34
N HIS A 80 -19.65 0.04 -14.71
CA HIS A 80 -20.01 -1.13 -13.92
C HIS A 80 -18.80 -2.06 -13.87
N LEU A 81 -18.47 -2.52 -12.67
CA LEU A 81 -17.42 -3.51 -12.49
C LEU A 81 -17.99 -4.88 -12.81
N ARG A 82 -17.17 -5.74 -13.42
CA ARG A 82 -17.62 -7.07 -13.86
C ARG A 82 -17.34 -8.13 -12.81
N ASP A 83 -16.34 -7.93 -11.97
CA ASP A 83 -15.86 -8.93 -11.02
C ASP A 83 -15.23 -8.30 -9.77
N ARG A 84 -14.83 -9.19 -8.85
CA ARG A 84 -14.14 -8.85 -7.61
C ARG A 84 -12.79 -8.17 -7.85
N ASP A 85 -12.05 -8.59 -8.87
CA ASP A 85 -10.71 -8.06 -9.11
C ASP A 85 -10.77 -6.57 -9.49
N GLU A 86 -11.74 -6.20 -10.30
CA GLU A 86 -12.02 -4.81 -10.62
C GLU A 86 -12.50 -3.99 -9.43
N GLU A 87 -13.24 -4.62 -8.50
CA GLU A 87 -13.66 -3.98 -7.25
C GLU A 87 -12.47 -3.65 -6.37
N GLU A 88 -11.54 -4.58 -6.24
CA GLU A 88 -10.32 -4.39 -5.45
C GLU A 88 -9.38 -3.35 -6.08
N VAL A 89 -9.17 -3.38 -7.40
CA VAL A 89 -8.35 -2.35 -8.09
C VAL A 89 -8.97 -0.96 -7.95
N ARG A 90 -10.29 -0.82 -8.13
CA ARG A 90 -10.97 0.47 -7.94
C ARG A 90 -10.95 0.90 -6.47
N GLY A 91 -11.11 -0.05 -5.55
CA GLY A 91 -11.03 0.14 -4.11
C GLY A 91 -9.66 0.68 -3.69
N TYR A 92 -8.59 0.07 -4.16
CA TYR A 92 -7.22 0.51 -3.94
C TYR A 92 -7.00 1.94 -4.45
N ARG A 93 -7.43 2.24 -5.68
CA ARG A 93 -7.34 3.60 -6.23
C ARG A 93 -8.08 4.63 -5.37
N LYS A 94 -9.26 4.30 -4.83
CA LYS A 94 -10.01 5.19 -3.93
C LYS A 94 -9.29 5.39 -2.60
N ALA A 95 -8.69 4.35 -2.05
CA ALA A 95 -7.87 4.45 -0.83
C ALA A 95 -6.66 5.36 -1.06
N LEU A 96 -5.96 5.20 -2.20
CA LEU A 96 -4.84 6.05 -2.59
C LEU A 96 -5.27 7.52 -2.77
N GLU A 97 -6.43 7.77 -3.39
CA GLU A 97 -7.01 9.11 -3.52
C GLU A 97 -7.34 9.72 -2.14
N LEU A 98 -7.90 8.94 -1.20
CA LEU A 98 -8.16 9.39 0.16
C LEU A 98 -6.86 9.82 0.86
N VAL A 99 -5.82 8.99 0.78
CA VAL A 99 -4.50 9.31 1.37
C VAL A 99 -3.93 10.58 0.76
N HIS A 100 -3.99 10.76 -0.56
CA HIS A 100 -3.45 11.96 -1.21
C HIS A 100 -4.27 13.24 -0.97
N THR A 101 -5.58 13.13 -0.86
CA THR A 101 -6.47 14.30 -0.72
C THR A 101 -6.66 14.73 0.73
N LYS A 102 -6.59 13.79 1.68
CA LYS A 102 -6.76 14.06 3.11
C LYS A 102 -5.48 13.86 3.93
N SER A 103 -4.30 13.80 3.30
CA SER A 103 -3.02 13.53 3.99
C SER A 103 -2.79 14.39 5.25
N GLY A 104 -3.16 15.67 5.23
CA GLY A 104 -2.98 16.57 6.38
C GLY A 104 -3.94 16.35 7.55
N SER A 105 -5.09 15.69 7.33
CA SER A 105 -6.11 15.44 8.36
C SER A 105 -6.30 13.96 8.70
N LEU A 106 -5.74 13.07 7.87
CA LEU A 106 -5.82 11.63 8.05
C LEU A 106 -4.87 11.20 9.16
N LYS A 107 -5.39 11.04 10.37
CA LYS A 107 -4.62 10.52 11.51
C LYS A 107 -4.25 9.07 11.27
N VAL A 108 -2.99 8.70 11.49
CA VAL A 108 -2.60 7.30 11.55
C VAL A 108 -3.21 6.70 12.81
N SER A 109 -4.28 5.92 12.62
CA SER A 109 -5.03 5.26 13.69
C SER A 109 -5.49 3.89 13.21
N GLU A 110 -5.76 2.99 14.15
CA GLU A 110 -6.35 1.67 13.87
C GLU A 110 -7.60 1.78 13.00
N ASN A 111 -8.53 2.67 13.35
CA ASN A 111 -9.74 2.92 12.56
C ASN A 111 -9.43 3.33 11.12
N THR A 112 -8.43 4.18 10.92
CA THR A 112 -7.99 4.60 9.58
C THR A 112 -7.40 3.43 8.80
N ILE A 113 -6.58 2.60 9.44
CA ILE A 113 -5.97 1.42 8.82
C ILE A 113 -7.05 0.42 8.42
N CYS A 114 -8.01 0.13 9.30
CA CYS A 114 -9.15 -0.74 9.03
C CYS A 114 -10.03 -0.18 7.90
N GLU A 115 -10.30 1.12 7.86
CA GLU A 115 -11.08 1.70 6.77
C GLU A 115 -10.35 1.61 5.43
N LEU A 116 -9.05 1.90 5.39
CA LEU A 116 -8.24 1.72 4.18
C LEU A 116 -8.23 0.25 3.72
N HIS A 117 -8.08 -0.69 4.65
CA HIS A 117 -8.17 -2.13 4.37
C HIS A 117 -9.54 -2.52 3.81
N ARG A 118 -10.63 -1.98 4.36
CA ARG A 118 -11.98 -2.21 3.86
C ARG A 118 -12.14 -1.71 2.43
N MET A 119 -11.62 -0.52 2.15
CA MET A 119 -11.67 0.10 0.82
C MET A 119 -10.90 -0.71 -0.22
N THR A 120 -9.68 -1.17 0.09
CA THR A 120 -8.84 -1.92 -0.87
C THR A 120 -9.40 -3.31 -1.20
N ARG A 121 -10.16 -3.91 -0.28
CA ARG A 121 -10.76 -5.26 -0.43
C ARG A 121 -12.17 -5.28 -1.04
N GLY A 122 -12.68 -4.13 -1.48
CA GLY A 122 -14.05 -4.05 -2.02
C GLY A 122 -15.16 -4.31 -1.00
N GLY A 123 -14.85 -4.35 0.31
CA GLY A 123 -15.83 -4.67 1.35
C GLY A 123 -16.19 -6.16 1.49
N ILE A 124 -15.38 -7.07 0.92
CA ILE A 124 -15.65 -8.51 0.92
C ILE A 124 -14.79 -9.23 1.99
N GLY A 125 -15.35 -10.28 2.61
CA GLY A 125 -14.63 -11.12 3.56
C GLY A 125 -14.33 -10.39 4.87
N ASP A 126 -13.07 -10.44 5.29
CA ASP A 126 -12.52 -9.76 6.48
C ASP A 126 -12.16 -8.28 6.23
N ALA A 127 -12.73 -7.67 5.19
CA ALA A 127 -12.51 -6.27 4.84
C ALA A 127 -12.73 -5.33 6.05
N GLY A 128 -11.67 -4.63 6.44
CA GLY A 128 -11.65 -3.73 7.59
C GLY A 128 -11.63 -4.39 8.96
N GLN A 129 -11.37 -5.69 9.03
CA GLN A 129 -11.22 -6.44 10.26
C GLN A 129 -9.79 -7.01 10.34
N TYR A 130 -9.35 -7.30 11.57
CA TYR A 130 -8.20 -8.16 11.74
C TYR A 130 -8.55 -9.59 11.35
N LYS A 131 -7.53 -10.33 10.93
CA LYS A 131 -7.66 -11.77 10.70
C LYS A 131 -8.11 -12.45 12.00
N SER A 132 -9.19 -13.23 11.90
CA SER A 132 -9.72 -14.05 12.99
C SER A 132 -9.22 -15.49 12.97
N ARG A 133 -8.38 -15.84 11.99
CA ARG A 133 -7.81 -17.18 11.82
C ARG A 133 -6.31 -17.06 11.63
N ASP A 134 -5.60 -18.03 12.19
CA ASP A 134 -4.18 -18.23 11.94
C ASP A 134 -3.94 -18.35 10.43
N SER A 135 -2.86 -17.75 9.96
CA SER A 135 -2.44 -17.85 8.57
C SER A 135 -0.94 -18.06 8.50
N ASP A 136 -0.54 -18.93 7.58
CA ASP A 136 0.85 -19.17 7.28
C ASP A 136 1.35 -18.13 6.28
N ILE A 137 2.45 -17.47 6.63
CA ILE A 137 3.22 -16.68 5.67
C ILE A 137 4.23 -17.63 5.02
N ILE A 138 4.10 -17.81 3.71
CA ILE A 138 5.02 -18.63 2.92
C ILE A 138 5.96 -17.69 2.16
N GLU A 139 7.21 -17.62 2.60
CA GLU A 139 8.27 -16.90 1.92
C GLU A 139 8.95 -17.84 0.91
N HIS A 140 9.05 -17.40 -0.35
CA HIS A 140 9.68 -18.13 -1.43
C HIS A 140 11.06 -17.54 -1.74
N TYR A 141 12.12 -18.36 -1.67
CA TYR A 141 13.47 -17.94 -2.03
C TYR A 141 13.78 -18.26 -3.51
N PRO A 142 14.69 -17.50 -4.16
CA PRO A 142 15.09 -17.74 -5.55
C PRO A 142 15.68 -19.13 -5.81
N ASP A 143 16.23 -19.79 -4.78
CA ASP A 143 16.79 -21.13 -4.86
C ASP A 143 15.76 -22.27 -4.68
N GLY A 144 14.47 -21.92 -4.62
CA GLY A 144 13.37 -22.88 -4.47
C GLY A 144 13.06 -23.25 -3.02
N ARG A 145 13.83 -22.77 -2.03
CA ARG A 145 13.48 -22.96 -0.61
C ARG A 145 12.21 -22.21 -0.27
N LYS A 146 11.41 -22.81 0.62
CA LYS A 146 10.23 -22.17 1.21
C LYS A 146 10.42 -22.08 2.71
N ARG A 147 10.14 -20.90 3.28
CA ARG A 147 10.07 -20.71 4.73
C ARG A 147 8.63 -20.44 5.10
N VAL A 148 8.11 -21.23 6.04
CA VAL A 148 6.75 -21.08 6.56
C VAL A 148 6.84 -20.42 7.94
N ILE A 149 6.16 -19.29 8.10
CA ILE A 149 6.01 -18.60 9.37
C ILE A 149 4.52 -18.67 9.74
N SER A 150 4.18 -19.53 10.68
CA SER A 150 2.83 -19.63 11.21
C SER A 150 2.59 -18.52 12.22
N LEU A 151 1.68 -17.59 11.89
CA LEU A 151 1.21 -16.60 12.83
C LEU A 151 0.09 -17.21 13.67
N LYS A 152 0.40 -17.53 14.93
CA LYS A 152 -0.60 -17.92 15.94
C LYS A 152 -1.09 -16.68 16.66
N GLU A 153 -2.40 -16.61 16.91
CA GLU A 153 -3.01 -15.53 17.68
C GLU A 153 -2.27 -15.31 19.02
N GLY A 154 -1.87 -14.06 19.28
CA GLY A 154 -1.57 -13.61 20.64
C GLY A 154 -2.89 -13.24 21.30
N ASN A 155 -3.36 -14.08 22.23
CA ASN A 155 -4.54 -13.87 23.09
C ASN A 155 -4.78 -12.38 23.39
N ASN A 156 -5.67 -11.73 22.65
CA ASN A 156 -6.27 -10.47 23.07
C ASN A 156 -7.64 -10.79 23.67
N LYS A 157 -7.63 -11.47 24.82
CA LYS A 157 -8.78 -11.45 25.72
C LYS A 157 -8.82 -10.04 26.33
N GLY A 158 -9.65 -9.18 25.73
CA GLY A 158 -10.05 -7.94 26.36
C GLY A 158 -10.64 -8.25 27.73
N ASN A 159 -9.99 -7.76 28.78
CA ASN A 159 -10.61 -7.59 30.09
C ASN A 159 -11.77 -6.62 29.92
N ASN A 160 -12.94 -7.07 30.34
CA ASN A 160 -14.09 -6.22 30.68
C ASN A 160 -13.87 -5.63 32.07
#